data_AF-L9VTT3-F1
#
_entry.id   AF-L9VTT3-F1
#
_cell.length_a   1.000
_cell.length_b   1.000
_cell.length_c   1.000
_cell.angle_alpha   90.00
_cell.angle_beta   90.00
_cell.angle_gamma   90.00
#
_symmetry.space_group_name_H-M   'P 1'
#
loop_
_entity.id
_entity.type
_entity.pdbx_description
1 polymer ?
#
loop_
_entity_poly.entity_id
_entity_poly.type
_entity_poly.pdbx_seq_one_letter_code
_entity_poly.pdbx_strand_id
1 'polypeptide(L)'
;MAIGQYRDVPDEMEEIEREVAAAQYPEGGLVVGLGVGILLPLLLAEILLLVIPLLGGVLGFALGRRLRDYKIRCRRADGHARDEQPR
;
A
#
# COMPACT_ATOMS: atom_id res chain seq x y z
N MET A 1 9.98 -42.62 -38.99
CA MET A 1 10.00 -41.29 -38.37
C MET A 1 10.23 -41.54 -36.88
N ALA A 2 11.47 -41.46 -36.42
CA ALA A 2 11.79 -41.70 -35.02
C ALA A 2 11.35 -40.46 -34.24
N ILE A 3 10.20 -40.55 -33.58
CA ILE A 3 9.75 -39.51 -32.65
C ILE A 3 10.74 -39.59 -31.48
N GLY A 4 11.58 -38.56 -31.37
CA GLY A 4 12.66 -38.47 -30.41
C GLY A 4 12.18 -38.78 -29.00
N GLN A 5 12.94 -39.61 -28.31
CA GLN A 5 12.75 -39.94 -26.91
C GLN A 5 13.09 -38.69 -26.10
N TYR A 6 12.06 -37.94 -25.69
CA TYR A 6 12.25 -36.79 -24.79
C TYR A 6 13.03 -37.24 -23.56
N ARG A 7 14.10 -36.52 -23.25
CA ARG A 7 14.94 -36.82 -22.08
C ARG A 7 14.34 -36.14 -20.87
N ASP A 8 14.11 -36.90 -19.80
CA ASP A 8 13.53 -36.39 -18.56
C ASP A 8 14.60 -35.89 -17.56
N VAL A 9 15.90 -36.10 -17.86
CA VAL A 9 17.02 -35.66 -17.02
C VAL A 9 17.49 -34.26 -17.45
N PRO A 10 17.39 -33.23 -16.59
CA PRO A 10 17.64 -31.82 -16.97
C PRO A 10 19.04 -31.55 -17.52
N ASP A 11 20.04 -32.29 -17.04
CA ASP A 11 21.44 -32.18 -17.45
C ASP A 11 21.71 -32.80 -18.83
N GLU A 12 20.80 -33.65 -19.31
CA GLU A 12 20.89 -34.34 -20.60
C GLU A 12 20.00 -33.67 -21.67
N MET A 13 19.15 -32.71 -21.27
CA MET A 13 18.26 -31.95 -22.15
C MET A 13 19.03 -30.89 -22.95
N GLU A 14 18.69 -30.78 -24.23
CA GLU A 14 19.12 -29.65 -25.04
C GLU A 14 18.44 -28.35 -24.57
N GLU A 15 19.07 -27.21 -24.86
CA GLU A 15 18.60 -25.90 -24.36
C GLU A 15 17.15 -25.59 -24.74
N ILE A 16 16.74 -25.99 -25.95
CA ILE A 16 15.36 -25.86 -26.45
C ILE A 16 14.39 -26.78 -25.69
N GLU A 17 14.78 -28.02 -25.39
CA GLU A 17 13.95 -28.96 -24.62
C GLU A 17 13.74 -28.47 -23.19
N ARG A 18 14.79 -27.88 -22.60
CA ARG A 18 14.76 -27.28 -21.27
C ARG A 18 13.83 -26.06 -21.24
N GLU A 19 13.86 -25.22 -22.27
CA GLU A 19 12.98 -24.05 -22.37
C GLU A 19 11.50 -24.45 -22.52
N VAL A 20 11.21 -25.47 -23.33
CA VAL A 20 9.85 -26.03 -23.47
C VAL A 20 9.38 -26.68 -22.17
N ALA A 21 10.24 -27.42 -21.46
CA ALA A 21 9.92 -28.01 -20.17
C ALA A 21 9.65 -26.93 -19.11
N ALA A 22 10.47 -25.89 -19.04
CA ALA A 22 10.27 -24.77 -18.11
C ALA A 22 8.93 -24.05 -18.36
N ALA A 23 8.50 -23.93 -19.62
CA ALA A 23 7.18 -23.38 -19.96
C ALA A 23 6.01 -24.31 -19.57
N GLN A 24 6.23 -25.62 -19.50
CA GLN A 24 5.22 -26.62 -19.12
C GLN A 24 5.09 -26.82 -17.61
N TYR A 25 6.09 -26.45 -16.81
CA TYR A 25 6.06 -26.50 -15.34
C TYR A 25 5.87 -25.10 -14.73
N PRO A 26 4.62 -24.58 -14.67
CA PRO A 26 4.31 -23.27 -14.09
C PRO A 26 4.47 -23.21 -12.56
N GLU A 27 5.02 -24.26 -11.94
CA GLU A 27 5.36 -24.36 -10.51
C GLU A 27 6.01 -23.07 -9.99
N GLY A 28 6.94 -22.49 -10.76
CA GLY A 28 7.59 -21.21 -10.42
C GLY A 28 6.61 -20.04 -10.31
N GLY A 29 5.64 -19.95 -11.22
CA GLY A 29 4.58 -18.93 -11.17
C GLY A 29 3.63 -19.12 -9.99
N LEU A 30 3.34 -20.36 -9.62
CA LEU A 30 2.51 -20.69 -8.46
C LEU A 30 3.20 -20.32 -7.14
N VAL A 31 4.50 -20.63 -7.00
CA VAL A 31 5.30 -20.26 -5.82
C VAL A 31 5.40 -18.74 -5.69
N VAL A 32 5.66 -18.02 -6.79
CA VAL A 32 5.69 -16.55 -6.79
C VAL A 32 4.32 -15.97 -6.45
N GLY A 33 3.24 -16.48 -7.07
CA GLY A 33 1.88 -16.04 -6.79
C GLY A 33 1.47 -16.24 -5.33
N LEU A 34 1.82 -17.39 -4.75
CA LEU A 34 1.60 -17.68 -3.33
C LEU A 34 2.40 -16.71 -2.44
N GLY A 35 3.68 -16.51 -2.74
CA GLY A 35 4.54 -15.58 -2.01
C GLY A 35 4.00 -14.15 -2.02
N VAL A 36 3.60 -13.66 -3.19
CA VAL A 36 2.97 -12.33 -3.34
C VAL A 36 1.64 -12.27 -2.59
N GLY A 37 0.79 -13.30 -2.72
CA GLY A 37 -0.51 -13.36 -2.05
C GLY A 37 -0.44 -13.32 -0.53
N ILE A 38 0.66 -13.81 0.06
CA ILE A 38 0.90 -13.77 1.51
C ILE A 38 1.55 -12.43 1.92
N LEU A 39 2.62 -12.01 1.24
CA LEU A 39 3.40 -10.85 1.66
C LEU A 39 2.64 -9.54 1.45
N LEU A 40 1.88 -9.41 0.36
CA LEU A 40 1.15 -8.19 0.03
C LEU A 40 0.16 -7.77 1.13
N PRO A 41 -0.76 -8.63 1.62
CA PRO A 41 -1.69 -8.23 2.68
C PRO A 41 -1.00 -7.99 4.02
N LEU A 42 0.08 -8.70 4.36
CA LEU A 42 0.85 -8.44 5.58
C LEU A 42 1.44 -7.02 5.58
N LEU A 43 2.11 -6.65 4.49
CA LEU A 43 2.69 -5.31 4.35
C LEU A 43 1.59 -4.23 4.30
N LEU A 44 0.49 -4.51 3.61
CA LEU A 44 -0.63 -3.57 3.52
C LEU A 44 -1.29 -3.34 4.88
N ALA A 45 -1.48 -4.40 5.68
CA ALA A 45 -2.07 -4.31 7.01
C ALA A 45 -1.21 -3.45 7.94
N GLU A 46 0.11 -3.59 7.88
CA GLU A 46 1.04 -2.81 8.69
C GLU A 46 1.00 -1.31 8.33
N ILE A 47 0.97 -0.99 7.03
CA ILE A 47 0.74 0.38 6.54
C ILE A 47 -0.60 0.92 7.04
N LEU A 48 -1.67 0.12 6.93
CA LEU A 48 -3.00 0.53 7.31
C LEU A 48 -3.10 0.84 8.82
N LEU A 49 -2.46 0.02 9.66
CA LEU A 49 -2.54 0.13 11.11
C LEU A 49 -1.60 1.18 11.71
N LEU A 50 -0.46 1.46 11.07
CA LEU A 50 0.47 2.48 11.56
C LEU A 50 0.24 3.84 10.89
N VAL A 51 0.17 3.86 9.56
CA VAL A 51 0.21 5.11 8.79
C VAL A 51 -1.13 5.84 8.85
N ILE A 52 -2.26 5.13 8.80
CA ILE A 52 -3.58 5.79 8.84
C ILE A 52 -3.85 6.48 10.17
N PRO A 53 -3.63 5.86 11.35
CA PRO A 53 -3.87 6.55 12.62
C PRO A 53 -2.93 7.74 12.82
N LEU A 54 -1.67 7.63 12.38
CA LEU A 54 -0.72 8.75 12.42
C LEU A 54 -1.18 9.92 11.56
N LEU A 55 -1.52 9.67 10.29
CA LEU A 55 -2.05 10.70 9.40
C LEU A 55 -3.36 11.29 9.91
N GLY A 56 -4.28 10.44 10.38
CA GLY A 56 -5.55 10.86 10.96
C GLY A 56 -5.35 11.75 12.19
N GLY A 57 -4.41 11.41 13.07
CA GLY A 57 -4.05 12.21 14.23
C GLY A 57 -3.47 13.56 13.86
N VAL A 58 -2.52 13.60 12.92
CA VAL A 58 -1.89 14.85 12.44
C VAL A 58 -2.92 15.75 11.77
N LEU A 59 -3.72 15.20 10.84
CA LEU A 59 -4.75 15.95 10.13
C LEU A 59 -5.85 16.44 11.08
N GLY A 60 -6.32 15.57 11.97
CA GLY A 60 -7.33 15.91 12.98
C GLY A 60 -6.85 17.02 13.91
N PHE A 61 -5.58 16.95 14.36
CA PHE A 61 -4.98 18.00 15.18
C PHE A 61 -4.89 19.33 14.42
N ALA A 62 -4.39 19.31 13.18
CA ALA A 62 -4.26 20.52 12.37
C ALA A 62 -5.63 21.18 12.10
N LEU A 63 -6.64 20.39 11.74
CA LEU A 63 -8.02 20.85 11.55
C LEU A 63 -8.61 21.43 12.84
N GLY A 64 -8.46 20.72 13.96
CA GLY A 64 -8.93 21.17 15.27
C GLY A 64 -8.27 22.48 15.69
N ARG A 65 -6.95 22.60 15.48
CA ARG A 65 -6.20 23.83 15.76
C ARG A 65 -6.70 25.00 14.92
N ARG A 66 -6.91 24.79 13.61
CA ARG A 66 -7.42 25.83 12.70
C ARG A 66 -8.82 26.30 13.10
N LEU A 67 -9.71 25.38 13.46
CA LEU A 67 -11.07 25.70 13.93
C LEU A 67 -11.05 26.48 15.25
N ARG A 68 -10.17 26.09 16.18
CA ARG A 68 -9.97 26.80 17.45
C ARG A 68 -9.51 28.24 17.20
N ASP A 69 -8.48 28.42 16.39
CA ASP A 69 -7.93 29.74 16.09
C ASP A 69 -8.94 30.63 15.35
N TYR A 70 -9.79 30.04 14.51
CA TYR A 70 -10.91 30.73 13.88
C TYR A 70 -11.93 31.22 14.92
N LYS A 71 -12.39 30.34 15.81
CA LYS A 71 -13.36 30.71 16.87
C LYS A 71 -12.82 31.78 17.82
N ILE A 72 -11.54 31.72 18.17
CA ILE A 72 -10.89 32.74 19.02
C ILE A 72 -10.90 34.10 18.30
N ARG A 73 -10.59 34.12 17.00
CA ARG A 73 -10.60 35.35 16.20
C ARG A 73 -12.00 35.97 16.11
N CYS A 74 -13.03 35.17 15.85
CA CYS A 74 -14.41 35.66 15.85
C CYS A 74 -14.79 36.27 17.19
N ARG A 75 -14.52 35.59 18.31
CA ARG A 75 -14.87 36.12 19.64
C ARG A 75 -14.11 37.39 20.02
N ARG A 76 -12.86 37.55 19.55
CA ARG A 76 -12.10 38.80 19.74
C ARG A 76 -12.69 39.94 18.92
N ALA A 77 -13.10 39.68 17.69
CA ALA A 77 -13.77 40.68 16.85
C ALA A 77 -15.11 41.12 17.47
N ASP A 78 -15.91 40.17 17.98
CA ASP A 78 -17.17 40.46 18.67
C ASP A 78 -16.95 41.24 19.99
N GLY A 79 -15.87 40.94 20.70
CA GLY A 79 -15.47 41.67 21.92
C GLY A 79 -15.11 43.13 21.64
N HIS A 80 -14.28 43.38 20.62
CA HIS A 80 -13.94 44.74 20.22
C HIS A 80 -15.13 45.54 19.71
N ALA A 81 -16.05 44.91 18.95
CA ALA A 81 -17.28 45.57 18.50
C ALA A 81 -18.21 45.99 19.66
N ARG A 82 -18.15 45.31 20.81
CA ARG A 82 -18.90 45.70 22.01
C ARG A 82 -18.24 46.84 22.79
N ASP A 83 -16.92 46.93 22.77
CA ASP A 83 -16.18 48.00 23.45
C ASP A 83 -16.24 49.34 22.68
N GLU A 84 -16.42 49.30 21.34
CA GLU A 84 -16.56 50.49 20.48
C GLU A 84 -17.98 51.08 20.43
N GLN A 85 -18.96 50.47 21.12
CA GLN A 85 -20.33 50.97 21.14
C GLN A 85 -20.50 51.94 22.34
N PRO A 86 -20.54 53.27 22.13
CA PRO A 86 -20.68 54.23 23.21
C PRO A 86 -22.12 54.19 23.74
N ARG A 87 -22.25 54.26 25.07
CA ARG A 87 -23.53 54.38 25.78
C ARG A 87 -24.27 55.66 25.43
#